data_AF-A0A7S0FRV4-F1
#
_entry.id   AF-A0A7S0FRV4-F1
#
_cell.length_a   1.000
_cell.length_b   1.000
_cell.length_c   1.000
_cell.angle_alpha   90.00
_cell.angle_beta   90.00
_cell.angle_gamma   90.00
#
_symmetry.space_group_name_H-M   'P 1'
#
loop_
_entity.id
_entity.type
_entity.pdbx_description
1 polymer ?
#
loop_
_entity_poly.entity_id
_entity_poly.type
_entity_poly.pdbx_seq_one_letter_code
_entity_poly.pdbx_strand_id
1 'polypeptide(L)'
;EVEPGQEDDEFLKRLEKSMLTSLKLRGVEHVKKVFMRGGAKVTVWDDDTGFGIRDEWVLETDGTNLMAVLGVDYVDATRTISNDIVEVFQVLGIEGVRGSILGELRNVISFDGSYVNYRHLACLVDVMTMHGHLMAIDRHGINRVESGPLLRCSFEETVDMLMDAAVYSEEEVLKGVTEN
;
A
#
# COMPACT_ATOMS: atom_id res chain seq x y z
N GLU A 1 -30.63 -5.10 47.54
CA GLU A 1 -30.25 -3.69 47.78
C GLU A 1 -28.80 -3.56 47.37
N VAL A 2 -28.50 -2.68 46.42
CA VAL A 2 -27.11 -2.41 45.99
C VAL A 2 -26.48 -1.56 47.10
N GLU A 3 -25.30 -1.94 47.59
CA GLU A 3 -24.62 -1.19 48.65
C GLU A 3 -24.29 0.24 48.14
N PRO A 4 -24.57 1.29 48.94
CA PRO A 4 -24.25 2.66 48.56
C PRO A 4 -22.73 2.80 48.43
N GLY A 5 -22.25 2.94 47.18
CA GLY A 5 -20.82 3.02 46.82
C GLY A 5 -20.38 2.02 45.74
N GLN A 6 -21.11 0.93 45.50
CA GLN A 6 -20.78 -0.02 44.43
C GLN A 6 -20.93 0.59 43.02
N GLU A 7 -21.93 1.45 42.81
CA GLU A 7 -22.15 2.13 41.53
C GLU A 7 -21.04 3.15 41.21
N ASP A 8 -20.52 3.84 42.23
CA ASP A 8 -19.43 4.82 42.09
C ASP A 8 -18.10 4.13 41.74
N ASP A 9 -17.81 2.99 42.38
CA ASP A 9 -16.63 2.18 42.09
C ASP A 9 -16.66 1.59 40.67
N GLU A 10 -17.83 1.14 40.23
CA GLU A 10 -18.00 0.63 38.86
C GLU A 10 -17.86 1.75 37.82
N PHE A 11 -18.39 2.94 38.12
CA PHE A 11 -18.22 4.12 37.29
C PHE A 11 -16.74 4.53 37.17
N LEU A 12 -16.00 4.58 38.28
CA LEU A 12 -14.57 4.94 38.26
C LEU A 12 -13.74 3.92 37.49
N LYS A 13 -14.02 2.61 37.63
CA LYS A 13 -13.34 1.57 36.83
C LYS A 13 -13.63 1.68 35.34
N ARG A 14 -14.86 2.08 34.97
CA ARG A 14 -15.23 2.35 33.56
C ARG A 14 -14.53 3.60 33.04
N LEU A 15 -14.48 4.66 33.85
CA LEU A 15 -13.79 5.91 33.50
C LEU A 15 -12.28 5.69 33.34
N GLU A 16 -11.64 4.97 34.26
CA GLU A 16 -10.23 4.60 34.21
C GLU A 16 -9.91 3.83 32.92
N LYS A 17 -10.68 2.77 32.62
CA LYS A 17 -10.51 2.01 31.38
C LYS A 17 -10.71 2.87 30.14
N SER A 18 -11.71 3.75 30.15
CA SER A 18 -11.96 4.67 29.04
C SER A 18 -10.81 5.65 28.86
N MET A 19 -10.30 6.26 29.93
CA MET A 19 -9.16 7.18 29.88
C MET A 19 -7.89 6.47 29.39
N LEU A 20 -7.56 5.30 29.93
CA LEU A 20 -6.37 4.54 29.51
C LEU A 20 -6.42 4.11 28.04
N THR A 21 -7.62 3.93 27.48
CA THR A 21 -7.77 3.48 26.09
C THR A 21 -7.88 4.65 25.10
N SER A 22 -8.58 5.73 25.47
CA SER A 22 -8.93 6.81 24.55
C SER A 22 -8.04 8.05 24.66
N LEU A 23 -7.39 8.27 25.81
CA LEU A 23 -6.63 9.50 26.05
C LEU A 23 -5.28 9.44 25.32
N LYS A 24 -5.20 10.16 24.20
CA LYS A 24 -3.97 10.35 23.43
C LYS A 24 -3.21 11.56 23.98
N LEU A 25 -2.05 11.32 24.60
CA LEU A 25 -1.21 12.40 25.12
C LEU A 25 -0.48 13.14 24.00
N ARG A 26 0.24 12.40 23.15
CA ARG A 26 0.96 12.88 21.96
C ARG A 26 1.15 11.73 20.98
N GLY A 27 1.55 12.07 19.75
CA GLY A 27 1.87 11.11 18.69
C GLY A 27 0.81 11.08 17.60
N VAL A 28 1.13 10.33 16.55
CA VAL A 28 0.23 10.10 15.41
C VAL A 28 -0.52 8.80 15.66
N GLU A 29 -1.82 8.79 15.34
CA GLU A 29 -2.63 7.58 15.45
C GLU A 29 -2.10 6.48 14.54
N HIS A 30 -2.25 5.23 14.97
CA HIS A 30 -1.78 4.02 14.27
C HIS A 30 -0.24 3.87 14.16
N VAL A 31 0.55 4.86 14.58
CA VAL A 31 2.01 4.73 14.73
C VAL A 31 2.34 4.30 16.16
N LYS A 32 2.74 3.04 16.35
CA LYS A 32 2.97 2.44 17.68
C LYS A 32 4.36 2.71 18.22
N LYS A 33 5.38 2.59 17.36
CA LYS A 33 6.79 2.78 17.72
C LYS A 33 7.53 3.48 16.60
N VAL A 34 8.59 4.19 16.95
CA VAL A 34 9.47 4.88 16.00
C VAL A 34 10.90 4.53 16.36
N PHE A 35 11.67 4.08 15.37
CA PHE A 35 13.08 3.74 15.47
C PHE A 35 13.91 4.78 14.72
N MET A 36 15.03 5.19 15.30
CA MET A 36 15.97 6.09 14.65
C MET A 36 17.08 5.28 13.99
N ARG A 37 17.22 5.42 12.67
CA ARG A 37 18.30 4.81 11.89
C ARG A 37 19.25 5.90 11.40
N GLY A 38 20.48 5.87 11.90
CA GLY A 38 21.56 6.75 11.44
C GLY A 38 22.31 6.18 10.23
N GLY A 39 23.07 7.03 9.53
CA GLY A 39 23.92 6.61 8.42
C GLY A 39 23.18 6.37 7.11
N ALA A 40 21.98 6.94 6.95
CA ALA A 40 21.32 6.96 5.65
C ALA A 40 22.08 7.90 4.72
N LYS A 41 22.69 7.34 3.68
CA LYS A 41 23.48 8.09 2.71
C LYS A 41 22.56 8.78 1.73
N VAL A 42 22.53 10.11 1.76
CA VAL A 42 21.79 10.94 0.83
C VAL A 42 22.79 11.63 -0.09
N THR A 43 22.50 11.60 -1.39
CA THR A 43 23.29 12.33 -2.37
C THR A 43 22.80 13.77 -2.39
N VAL A 44 23.68 14.71 -2.10
CA VAL A 44 23.38 16.14 -2.05
C VAL A 44 24.20 16.84 -3.11
N TRP A 45 23.58 17.76 -3.84
CA TRP A 45 24.28 18.62 -4.77
C TRP A 45 24.84 19.84 -4.03
N ASP A 46 26.12 20.12 -4.27
CA ASP A 46 26.83 21.29 -3.80
C ASP A 46 27.39 22.03 -5.03
N ASP A 47 27.15 23.34 -5.13
CA ASP A 47 27.52 24.13 -6.31
C ASP A 47 29.04 24.24 -6.51
N ASP A 48 29.83 24.07 -5.45
CA ASP A 48 31.30 24.16 -5.50
C ASP A 48 31.96 22.80 -5.71
N THR A 49 31.40 21.74 -5.11
CA THR A 49 32.04 20.41 -5.07
C THR A 49 31.30 19.32 -5.88
N GLY A 50 30.12 19.63 -6.41
CA GLY A 50 29.29 18.71 -7.16
C GLY A 50 28.50 17.75 -6.25
N PHE A 51 28.34 16.49 -6.67
CA PHE A 51 27.60 15.50 -5.89
C PHE A 51 28.41 15.01 -4.67
N GLY A 52 27.97 15.39 -3.48
CA GLY A 52 28.46 14.88 -2.21
C GLY A 52 27.53 13.82 -1.61
N ILE A 53 28.06 13.01 -0.69
CA ILE A 53 27.26 12.11 0.14
C ILE A 53 27.20 12.69 1.56
N ARG A 54 25.99 12.82 2.09
CA ARG A 54 25.74 13.22 3.46
C ARG A 54 25.05 12.09 4.22
N ASP A 55 25.47 11.88 5.46
CA ASP A 55 24.77 10.99 6.37
C ASP A 55 23.61 11.75 7.04
N GLU A 56 22.40 11.22 6.88
CA GLU A 56 21.18 11.73 7.51
C GLU A 56 20.59 10.70 8.49
N TRP A 57 19.81 11.21 9.45
CA TRP A 57 18.99 10.39 10.34
C TRP A 57 17.63 10.15 9.71
N VAL A 58 17.17 8.91 9.73
CA VAL A 58 15.85 8.50 9.22
C VAL A 58 15.05 7.89 10.36
N LEU A 59 13.74 8.12 10.34
CA LEU A 59 12.79 7.51 11.26
C LEU A 59 12.07 6.36 10.56
N GLU A 60 12.03 5.20 11.20
CA GLU A 60 11.29 4.03 10.74
C GLU A 60 10.17 3.74 11.74
N THR A 61 8.95 3.54 11.26
CA THR A 61 7.77 3.40 12.12
C THR A 61 7.25 1.96 12.15
N ASP A 62 6.76 1.53 13.31
CA ASP A 62 5.90 0.36 13.45
C ASP A 62 4.44 0.83 13.42
N GLY A 63 3.78 0.59 12.30
CA GLY A 63 2.47 1.13 11.96
C GLY A 63 2.54 2.29 10.96
N THR A 64 1.40 2.55 10.31
CA THR A 64 1.27 3.45 9.17
C THR A 64 0.13 4.46 9.39
N ASN A 65 0.41 5.72 9.04
CA ASN A 65 -0.57 6.81 8.93
C ASN A 65 0.06 7.95 8.12
N LEU A 66 0.35 7.70 6.86
CA LEU A 66 1.07 8.56 5.93
C LEU A 66 0.41 9.95 5.85
N MET A 67 -0.92 10.01 5.75
CA MET A 67 -1.65 11.28 5.66
C MET A 67 -1.34 12.20 6.84
N ALA A 68 -1.40 11.67 8.07
CA ALA A 68 -1.12 12.46 9.26
C ALA A 68 0.38 12.78 9.40
N VAL A 69 1.26 11.82 9.07
CA VAL A 69 2.71 12.00 9.16
C VAL A 69 3.22 13.09 8.22
N LEU A 70 2.67 13.19 7.00
CA LEU A 70 3.04 14.25 6.05
C LEU A 70 2.69 15.66 6.54
N GLY A 71 1.72 15.79 7.46
CA GLY A 71 1.33 17.04 8.08
C GLY A 71 2.11 17.41 9.35
N VAL A 72 3.05 16.59 9.79
CA VAL A 72 3.86 16.85 10.98
C VAL A 72 4.99 17.83 10.66
N ASP A 73 5.14 18.86 11.48
CA ASP A 73 6.25 19.81 11.35
C ASP A 73 7.61 19.09 11.38
N TYR A 74 8.56 19.58 10.59
CA TYR A 74 9.92 19.03 10.45
C TYR A 74 10.02 17.66 9.78
N VAL A 75 8.91 17.08 9.30
CA VAL A 75 8.93 15.90 8.41
C VAL A 75 9.07 16.35 6.97
N ASP A 76 9.94 15.67 6.22
CA ASP A 76 10.10 15.91 4.79
C ASP A 76 9.03 15.15 3.99
N ALA A 77 7.96 15.87 3.63
CA ALA A 77 6.84 15.32 2.88
C ALA A 77 7.22 14.81 1.48
N THR A 78 8.35 15.25 0.91
CA THR A 78 8.76 14.89 -0.46
C THR A 78 9.49 13.55 -0.55
N ARG A 79 10.08 13.11 0.56
CA ARG A 79 10.88 11.87 0.64
C ARG A 79 10.29 10.82 1.57
N THR A 80 9.19 11.13 2.25
CA THR A 80 8.50 10.17 3.12
C THR A 80 7.82 9.09 2.28
N ILE A 81 8.06 7.82 2.64
CA ILE A 81 7.51 6.65 1.95
C ILE A 81 6.69 5.80 2.93
N SER A 82 5.74 5.02 2.41
CA SER A 82 4.99 4.01 3.14
C SER A 82 5.06 2.69 2.39
N ASN A 83 5.16 1.59 3.13
CA ASN A 83 5.10 0.23 2.60
C ASN A 83 3.66 -0.29 2.44
N ASP A 84 2.65 0.46 2.90
CA ASP A 84 1.25 0.16 2.67
C ASP A 84 0.78 0.79 1.35
N ILE A 85 0.64 -0.05 0.31
CA ILE A 85 0.24 0.39 -1.03
C ILE A 85 -1.19 0.95 -1.06
N VAL A 86 -2.09 0.43 -0.22
CA VAL A 86 -3.49 0.90 -0.17
C VAL A 86 -3.54 2.30 0.43
N GLU A 87 -2.75 2.54 1.47
CA GLU A 87 -2.58 3.88 2.04
C GLU A 87 -1.97 4.85 1.02
N VAL A 88 -0.92 4.44 0.30
CA VAL A 88 -0.31 5.26 -0.76
C VAL A 88 -1.35 5.64 -1.83
N PHE A 89 -2.23 4.71 -2.22
CA PHE A 89 -3.31 5.00 -3.17
C PHE A 89 -4.24 6.11 -2.66
N GLN A 90 -4.61 6.07 -1.38
CA GLN A 90 -5.52 7.03 -0.76
C GLN A 90 -4.89 8.42 -0.58
N VAL A 91 -3.58 8.48 -0.33
CA VAL A 91 -2.88 9.74 -0.03
C VAL A 91 -2.25 10.38 -1.27
N LEU A 92 -1.56 9.59 -2.09
CA LEU A 92 -0.74 10.05 -3.22
C LEU A 92 -1.33 9.71 -4.59
N GLY A 93 -2.35 8.84 -4.66
CA GLY A 93 -3.02 8.46 -5.89
C GLY A 93 -2.31 7.35 -6.69
N ILE A 94 -2.82 7.07 -7.89
CA ILE A 94 -2.43 5.89 -8.68
C ILE A 94 -0.97 5.92 -9.19
N GLU A 95 -0.43 7.08 -9.54
CA GLU A 95 0.99 7.20 -9.94
C GLU A 95 1.94 7.05 -8.74
N GLY A 96 1.51 7.49 -7.55
CA GLY A 96 2.23 7.21 -6.31
C GLY A 96 2.32 5.70 -6.06
N VAL A 97 1.20 4.99 -6.24
CA VAL A 97 1.14 3.52 -6.15
C VAL A 97 2.06 2.84 -7.16
N ARG A 98 2.04 3.29 -8.41
CA ARG A 98 2.93 2.77 -9.45
C ARG A 98 4.41 2.88 -9.06
N GLY A 99 4.82 4.05 -8.54
CA GLY A 99 6.16 4.27 -8.03
C GLY A 99 6.49 3.36 -6.83
N SER A 100 5.58 3.27 -5.86
CA SER A 100 5.76 2.45 -4.65
C SER A 100 5.87 0.97 -4.95
N ILE A 101 4.97 0.39 -5.76
CA ILE A 101 5.03 -1.05 -6.11
C ILE A 101 6.32 -1.38 -6.84
N LEU A 102 6.74 -0.53 -7.79
CA LEU A 102 7.99 -0.74 -8.53
C LEU A 102 9.20 -0.75 -7.57
N GLY A 103 9.23 0.17 -6.60
CA GLY A 103 10.25 0.22 -5.56
C GLY A 103 10.26 -1.03 -4.69
N GLU A 104 9.11 -1.44 -4.17
CA GLU A 104 8.96 -2.61 -3.31
C GLU A 104 9.34 -3.92 -4.02
N LEU A 105 8.85 -4.13 -5.25
CA LEU A 105 9.20 -5.30 -6.06
C LEU A 105 10.71 -5.37 -6.32
N ARG A 106 11.32 -4.22 -6.63
CA ARG A 106 12.77 -4.15 -6.82
C ARG A 106 13.51 -4.46 -5.53
N ASN A 107 13.07 -3.94 -4.40
CA ASN A 107 13.69 -4.19 -3.09
C ASN A 107 13.67 -5.68 -2.75
N VAL A 108 12.53 -6.35 -2.93
CA VAL A 108 12.39 -7.80 -2.65
C VAL A 108 13.28 -8.64 -3.54
N ILE A 109 13.33 -8.37 -4.86
CA ILE A 109 14.13 -9.17 -5.80
C ILE A 109 15.63 -8.93 -5.59
N SER A 110 16.02 -7.67 -5.40
CA SER A 110 17.44 -7.32 -5.24
C SER A 110 18.01 -7.69 -3.88
N PHE A 111 17.15 -7.96 -2.88
CA PHE A 111 17.57 -8.41 -1.55
C PHE A 111 18.41 -9.69 -1.61
N ASP A 112 18.05 -10.64 -2.48
CA ASP A 112 18.80 -11.89 -2.70
C ASP A 112 19.92 -11.75 -3.75
N GLY A 113 20.26 -10.52 -4.14
CA GLY A 113 21.25 -10.23 -5.19
C GLY A 113 20.78 -10.57 -6.60
N SER A 114 19.52 -10.99 -6.77
CA SER A 114 18.93 -11.27 -8.08
C SER A 114 18.68 -9.98 -8.86
N TYR A 115 18.80 -10.09 -10.18
CA TYR A 115 18.56 -8.97 -11.09
C TYR A 115 17.44 -9.30 -12.07
N VAL A 116 16.49 -8.37 -12.19
CA VAL A 116 15.46 -8.38 -13.22
C VAL A 116 15.52 -7.04 -13.94
N ASN A 117 15.45 -7.09 -15.28
CA ASN A 117 15.45 -5.87 -16.08
C ASN A 117 14.23 -5.00 -15.73
N TYR A 118 14.45 -3.69 -15.60
CA TYR A 118 13.41 -2.69 -15.34
C TYR A 118 12.17 -2.87 -16.22
N ARG A 119 12.34 -3.23 -17.49
CA ARG A 119 11.23 -3.38 -18.44
C ARG A 119 10.21 -4.44 -18.03
N HIS A 120 10.64 -5.52 -17.37
CA HIS A 120 9.72 -6.57 -16.91
C HIS A 120 8.91 -6.09 -15.71
N LEU A 121 9.57 -5.42 -14.76
CA LEU A 121 8.91 -4.87 -13.57
C LEU A 121 7.95 -3.75 -13.97
N ALA A 122 8.40 -2.81 -14.81
CA ALA A 122 7.57 -1.72 -15.30
C ALA A 122 6.32 -2.23 -16.02
N CYS A 123 6.46 -3.23 -16.91
CA CYS A 123 5.31 -3.81 -17.61
C CYS A 123 4.28 -4.40 -16.62
N LEU A 124 4.72 -5.14 -15.61
CA LEU A 124 3.85 -5.69 -14.58
C LEU A 124 3.12 -4.59 -13.80
N VAL A 125 3.84 -3.58 -13.31
CA VAL A 125 3.25 -2.50 -12.52
C VAL A 125 2.31 -1.64 -13.36
N ASP A 126 2.65 -1.39 -14.62
CA ASP A 126 1.78 -0.66 -15.55
C ASP A 126 0.46 -1.43 -15.76
N VAL A 127 0.50 -2.75 -15.96
CA VAL A 127 -0.72 -3.59 -16.04
C VAL A 127 -1.54 -3.51 -14.76
N MET A 128 -0.90 -3.50 -13.57
CA MET A 128 -1.60 -3.39 -12.29
C MET A 128 -2.28 -2.03 -12.06
N THR A 129 -1.85 -0.96 -12.75
CA THR A 129 -2.25 0.43 -12.43
C THR A 129 -2.94 1.18 -13.57
N MET A 130 -2.89 0.68 -14.80
CA MET A 130 -3.38 1.39 -16.00
C MET A 130 -4.88 1.76 -16.00
N HIS A 131 -5.71 1.06 -15.21
CA HIS A 131 -7.17 1.29 -15.16
C HIS A 131 -7.60 2.32 -14.08
N GLY A 132 -6.63 3.02 -13.46
CA GLY A 132 -6.91 4.07 -12.46
C GLY A 132 -7.25 3.54 -11.07
N HIS A 133 -7.25 2.22 -10.88
CA HIS A 133 -7.38 1.55 -9.60
C HIS A 133 -6.39 0.39 -9.53
N LEU A 134 -6.02 -0.03 -8.33
CA LEU A 134 -5.08 -1.13 -8.15
C LEU A 134 -5.75 -2.46 -8.50
N MET A 135 -5.25 -3.12 -9.53
CA MET A 135 -5.68 -4.47 -9.91
C MET A 135 -4.72 -5.51 -9.30
N ALA A 136 -5.29 -6.43 -8.51
CA ALA A 136 -4.56 -7.59 -8.04
C ALA A 136 -4.30 -8.55 -9.21
N ILE A 137 -3.15 -9.24 -9.18
CA ILE A 137 -2.85 -10.31 -10.15
C ILE A 137 -3.34 -11.63 -9.56
N ASP A 138 -4.67 -11.75 -9.48
CA ASP A 138 -5.40 -12.94 -9.07
C ASP A 138 -6.70 -13.04 -9.88
N ARG A 139 -7.51 -14.09 -9.63
CA ARG A 139 -8.79 -14.26 -10.32
C ARG A 139 -9.76 -13.09 -10.13
N HIS A 140 -9.73 -12.43 -8.98
CA HIS A 140 -10.64 -11.33 -8.65
C HIS A 140 -10.27 -10.04 -9.37
N GLY A 141 -8.96 -9.82 -9.60
CA GLY A 141 -8.46 -8.68 -10.35
C GLY A 141 -8.50 -8.89 -11.86
N ILE A 142 -8.07 -10.06 -12.35
CA ILE A 142 -8.02 -10.34 -13.80
C ILE A 142 -9.42 -10.39 -14.41
N ASN A 143 -10.41 -10.97 -13.73
CA ASN A 143 -11.78 -11.05 -14.23
C ASN A 143 -12.50 -9.69 -14.30
N ARG A 144 -11.92 -8.62 -13.72
CA ARG A 144 -12.44 -7.25 -13.82
C ARG A 144 -11.96 -6.51 -15.07
N VAL A 145 -10.94 -7.03 -15.74
CA VAL A 145 -10.46 -6.46 -17.00
C VAL A 145 -11.45 -6.83 -18.10
N GLU A 146 -11.84 -5.85 -18.91
CA GLU A 146 -12.65 -6.09 -20.11
C GLU A 146 -11.92 -7.08 -21.03
N SER A 147 -12.37 -8.34 -20.98
CA SER A 147 -11.77 -9.47 -21.68
C SER A 147 -12.86 -10.45 -22.08
N GLY A 148 -12.59 -11.20 -23.15
CA GLY A 148 -13.53 -12.17 -23.69
C GLY A 148 -13.89 -13.25 -22.68
N PRO A 149 -15.11 -13.81 -22.73
CA PRO A 149 -15.53 -14.88 -21.83
C PRO A 149 -14.62 -16.11 -21.92
N LEU A 150 -14.04 -16.41 -23.09
CA LEU A 150 -13.12 -17.52 -23.25
C LEU A 150 -11.76 -17.26 -22.57
N LEU A 151 -11.27 -16.02 -22.62
CA LEU A 151 -10.06 -15.64 -21.89
C LEU A 151 -10.28 -15.74 -20.38
N ARG A 152 -11.40 -15.22 -19.87
CA ARG A 152 -11.73 -15.29 -18.44
C ARG A 152 -11.85 -16.72 -17.95
N CYS A 153 -12.60 -17.57 -18.66
CA CYS A 153 -12.81 -18.96 -18.23
C CYS A 153 -11.53 -19.82 -18.28
N SER A 154 -10.49 -19.37 -19.00
CA SER A 154 -9.18 -20.02 -19.03
C SER A 154 -8.38 -19.83 -17.74
N PHE A 155 -8.70 -18.81 -16.93
CA PHE A 155 -7.98 -18.47 -15.71
C PHE A 155 -8.91 -18.52 -14.49
N GLU A 156 -8.96 -19.68 -13.84
CA GLU A 156 -9.85 -19.98 -12.69
C GLU A 156 -11.36 -19.81 -13.03
N GLU A 157 -12.25 -20.28 -12.14
CA GLU A 157 -13.72 -20.06 -12.19
C GLU A 157 -14.45 -20.36 -13.54
N THR A 158 -13.98 -21.33 -14.33
CA THR A 158 -14.47 -21.62 -15.70
C THR A 158 -15.99 -21.75 -15.84
N VAL A 159 -16.65 -22.52 -14.96
CA VAL A 159 -18.09 -22.82 -15.07
C VAL A 159 -18.92 -21.57 -14.83
N ASP A 160 -18.56 -20.78 -13.83
CA ASP A 160 -19.29 -19.57 -13.45
C ASP A 160 -19.14 -18.51 -14.54
N MET A 161 -17.93 -18.33 -15.09
CA MET A 161 -17.67 -17.39 -16.19
C MET A 161 -18.51 -17.73 -17.44
N LEU A 162 -18.59 -19.02 -17.81
CA LEU A 162 -19.38 -19.45 -18.97
C LEU A 162 -20.89 -19.33 -18.74
N MET A 163 -21.36 -19.60 -17.52
CA MET A 163 -22.76 -19.41 -17.17
C MET A 163 -23.16 -17.94 -17.24
N ASP A 164 -22.36 -17.04 -16.67
CA ASP A 164 -22.59 -15.60 -16.73
C ASP A 164 -22.59 -15.10 -18.18
N ALA A 165 -21.59 -15.50 -18.98
CA ALA A 165 -21.50 -15.15 -20.39
C ALA A 165 -22.74 -15.61 -21.18
N ALA A 166 -23.24 -16.83 -20.91
CA ALA A 166 -24.45 -17.35 -21.54
C ALA A 166 -25.71 -16.57 -21.13
N VAL A 167 -25.82 -16.17 -19.85
CA VAL A 167 -26.95 -15.37 -19.33
C VAL A 167 -26.98 -13.97 -19.95
N TYR A 168 -25.81 -13.32 -20.05
CA TYR A 168 -25.71 -11.96 -20.60
C TYR A 168 -25.53 -11.92 -22.12
N SER A 169 -25.46 -13.07 -22.80
CA SER A 169 -25.17 -13.17 -24.23
C SER A 169 -23.89 -12.40 -24.62
N GLU A 170 -22.82 -12.58 -23.83
CA GLU A 170 -21.52 -11.98 -24.12
C GLU A 170 -20.97 -12.51 -25.46
N GLU A 171 -20.48 -11.61 -26.31
CA GLU A 171 -19.90 -11.94 -27.61
C GLU A 171 -18.37 -12.05 -27.49
N GLU A 172 -17.80 -13.11 -28.07
CA GLU A 172 -16.36 -13.33 -28.12
C GLU A 172 -15.80 -12.86 -29.46
N VAL A 173 -14.75 -12.03 -29.42
CA VAL A 173 -14.18 -11.36 -30.61
C VAL A 173 -12.95 -12.11 -31.16
N LEU A 174 -12.47 -13.14 -30.45
CA LEU A 174 -11.37 -14.03 -30.85
C LEU A 174 -10.07 -13.28 -31.23
N LYS A 175 -9.77 -12.21 -30.48
CA LYS A 175 -8.56 -11.41 -30.70
C LYS A 175 -7.42 -11.83 -29.78
N GLY A 176 -7.72 -12.52 -28.69
CA GLY A 176 -6.74 -12.97 -27.72
C GLY A 176 -5.91 -14.16 -28.20
N VAL A 177 -4.75 -14.37 -27.58
CA VAL A 177 -3.90 -15.55 -27.86
C VAL A 177 -4.56 -16.84 -27.37
N THR A 178 -5.23 -16.79 -26.22
CA THR A 178 -5.88 -17.96 -25.60
C THR A 178 -7.16 -18.39 -26.33
N GLU A 179 -7.79 -17.47 -27.05
CA GLU A 179 -9.07 -17.66 -27.74
C GLU A 179 -8.90 -18.23 -29.16
N ASN A 180 -7.70 -18.11 -29.74
CA ASN A 180 -7.33 -18.60 -31.09
C ASN A 180 -6.83 -20.05 -31.06
#